data_AF-A0A8J5H1Z4-F1
#
_entry.id   AF-A0A8J5H1Z4-F1
#
_cell.length_a   1.000
_cell.length_b   1.000
_cell.length_c   1.000
_cell.angle_alpha   90.00
_cell.angle_beta   90.00
_cell.angle_gamma   90.00
#
_symmetry.space_group_name_H-M   'P 1'
#
loop_
_entity.id
_entity.type
_entity.pdbx_description
1 polymer ?
#
loop_
_entity_poly.entity_id
_entity_poly.type
_entity_poly.pdbx_seq_one_letter_code
_entity_poly.pdbx_strand_id
1 'polypeptide(L)'
;MDVQTWEFSQFKSRSQALIQQGFELSFVACCEHGGKYNYNKNIGCGSTMTRNVKEVMVGKACQNPSKRIIWDGVHYTYAANKWIFQQIVDGKFSDPSVPLRVPCKAKA
;
A
#
# COMPACT_ATOMS: atom_id res chain seq x y z
N MET A 1 10.36 22.61 -2.66
CA MET A 1 9.72 21.31 -2.96
C MET A 1 8.34 21.37 -2.34
N ASP A 2 7.27 21.16 -3.11
CA ASP A 2 5.91 21.17 -2.58
C ASP A 2 5.60 19.85 -1.83
N VAL A 3 4.52 19.86 -1.03
CA VAL A 3 4.11 18.72 -0.19
C VAL A 3 3.84 17.47 -1.03
N GLN A 4 3.24 17.59 -2.21
CA GLN A 4 2.92 16.45 -3.06
C GLN A 4 4.19 15.81 -3.63
N THR A 5 5.13 16.63 -4.08
CA THR A 5 6.43 16.16 -4.57
C THR A 5 7.23 15.47 -3.45
N TRP A 6 7.14 15.97 -2.22
CA TRP A 6 7.78 15.34 -1.07
C TRP A 6 7.15 13.99 -0.71
N GLU A 7 5.82 13.91 -0.63
CA GLU A 7 5.09 12.66 -0.37
C GLU A 7 5.39 11.61 -1.44
N PHE A 8 5.42 12.01 -2.72
CA PHE A 8 5.76 11.10 -3.81
C PHE A 8 7.21 10.61 -3.74
N SER A 9 8.16 11.50 -3.40
CA SER A 9 9.56 11.14 -3.20
C SER A 9 9.73 10.14 -2.04
N GLN A 10 9.06 10.40 -0.92
CA GLN A 10 9.04 9.51 0.24
C GLN A 10 8.41 8.15 -0.10
N PHE A 11 7.30 8.15 -0.85
CA PHE A 11 6.68 6.92 -1.34
C PHE A 11 7.62 6.12 -2.23
N LYS A 12 8.32 6.79 -3.16
CA LYS A 12 9.30 6.14 -4.05
C LYS A 12 10.46 5.53 -3.26
N SER A 13 11.05 6.25 -2.31
CA SER A 13 12.11 5.72 -1.44
C SER A 13 11.63 4.52 -0.63
N ARG A 14 10.46 4.62 0.02
CA ARG A 14 9.88 3.52 0.81
C ARG A 14 9.49 2.31 -0.05
N SER A 15 9.03 2.55 -1.29
CA SER A 15 8.71 1.47 -2.22
C SER A 15 9.94 0.64 -2.59
N GLN A 16 11.14 1.24 -2.65
CA GLN A 16 12.38 0.50 -2.90
C GLN A 16 12.69 -0.46 -1.75
N ALA A 17 12.50 -0.04 -0.51
CA ALA A 17 12.65 -0.92 0.66
C ALA A 17 11.68 -2.10 0.62
N LEU A 18 10.41 -1.86 0.25
CA LEU A 18 9.42 -2.94 0.08
C LEU A 18 9.78 -3.87 -1.09
N ILE A 19 10.32 -3.36 -2.20
CA ILE A 19 10.80 -4.21 -3.31
C ILE A 19 11.90 -5.17 -2.83
N GLN A 20 12.81 -4.71 -1.98
CA GLN A 20 13.85 -5.57 -1.38
C GLN A 20 13.26 -6.67 -0.48
N GLN A 21 12.04 -6.49 0.02
CA GLN A 21 11.29 -7.50 0.80
C GLN A 21 10.45 -8.43 -0.08
N GLY A 22 10.56 -8.34 -1.41
CA GLY A 22 9.86 -9.20 -2.36
C GLY A 22 8.51 -8.66 -2.85
N PHE A 23 8.21 -7.38 -2.60
CA PHE A 23 7.05 -6.72 -3.23
C PHE A 23 7.35 -6.39 -4.70
N GLU A 24 6.31 -6.46 -5.52
CA GLU A 24 6.38 -6.32 -6.97
C GLU A 24 5.30 -5.34 -7.46
N LEU A 25 5.56 -4.67 -8.58
CA LEU A 25 4.67 -3.69 -9.21
C LEU A 25 4.16 -2.62 -8.22
N SER A 26 5.09 -1.92 -7.57
CA SER A 26 4.83 -0.95 -6.49
C SER A 26 3.78 0.12 -6.79
N PHE A 27 3.56 0.44 -8.06
CA PHE A 27 2.62 1.47 -8.52
C PHE A 27 1.35 0.89 -9.16
N VAL A 28 1.15 -0.44 -9.17
CA VAL A 28 -0.01 -1.08 -9.77
C VAL A 28 -0.90 -1.66 -8.67
N ALA A 29 -2.19 -1.31 -8.69
CA ALA A 29 -3.15 -1.81 -7.71
C ALA A 29 -3.38 -3.32 -7.87
N CYS A 30 -3.55 -4.01 -6.74
CA CYS A 30 -3.90 -5.43 -6.73
C CYS A 30 -5.38 -5.67 -7.05
N CYS A 31 -6.29 -4.85 -6.53
CA CYS A 31 -7.68 -4.94 -6.87
C CYS A 31 -7.92 -4.21 -8.19
N GLU A 32 -7.99 -5.00 -9.24
CA GLU A 32 -7.94 -4.57 -10.62
C GLU A 32 -9.27 -3.97 -11.03
N HIS A 33 -9.27 -2.74 -11.55
CA HIS A 33 -10.42 -2.11 -12.20
C HIS A 33 -10.09 -1.60 -13.62
N GLY A 34 -8.97 -2.09 -14.18
CA GLY A 34 -8.45 -1.70 -15.49
C GLY A 34 -7.80 -0.30 -15.48
N GLY A 35 -7.49 0.23 -16.66
CA GLY A 35 -6.86 1.56 -16.80
C GLY A 35 -5.36 1.58 -16.45
N LYS A 36 -4.77 2.79 -16.44
CA LYS A 36 -3.36 2.97 -16.07
C LYS A 36 -3.19 2.60 -14.60
N TYR A 37 -2.15 1.82 -14.27
CA TYR A 37 -1.87 1.34 -12.91
C TYR A 37 -2.92 0.41 -12.30
N ASN A 38 -3.80 -0.17 -13.12
CA ASN A 38 -5.00 -0.86 -12.65
C ASN A 38 -5.82 0.05 -11.73
N TYR A 39 -5.97 1.34 -12.08
CA TYR A 39 -6.78 2.32 -11.36
C TYR A 39 -7.90 2.94 -12.19
N ASN A 40 -9.14 2.86 -11.67
CA ASN A 40 -10.30 3.56 -12.18
C ASN A 40 -11.20 4.07 -11.05
N LYS A 41 -11.30 5.39 -10.90
CA LYS A 41 -12.11 6.06 -9.86
C LYS A 41 -13.59 5.69 -9.84
N ASN A 42 -14.12 5.14 -10.94
CA ASN A 42 -15.53 4.80 -11.09
C ASN A 42 -15.83 3.32 -10.77
N ILE A 43 -14.82 2.50 -10.51
CA ILE A 43 -14.97 1.06 -10.29
C ILE A 43 -14.25 0.71 -8.99
N GLY A 44 -15.01 0.28 -7.99
CA GLY A 44 -14.48 -0.14 -6.72
C GLY A 44 -13.97 -1.59 -6.74
N CYS A 45 -13.23 -1.95 -5.69
CA CYS A 45 -12.90 -3.34 -5.45
C CYS A 45 -14.17 -4.15 -5.18
N GLY A 46 -14.28 -5.35 -5.76
CA GLY A 46 -15.48 -6.20 -5.68
C GLY A 46 -16.64 -5.77 -6.58
N SER A 47 -16.53 -4.63 -7.30
CA SER A 47 -17.59 -4.19 -8.21
C SER A 47 -17.89 -5.24 -9.29
N THR A 48 -19.17 -5.38 -9.61
CA THR A 48 -19.70 -6.26 -10.65
C THR A 48 -20.33 -5.44 -11.77
N MET A 49 -20.36 -6.01 -12.97
CA MET A 49 -21.06 -5.45 -14.12
C MET A 49 -21.75 -6.55 -14.90
N THR A 50 -22.93 -6.26 -15.44
CA THR A 50 -23.63 -7.19 -16.33
C THR A 50 -22.99 -7.16 -17.71
N ARG A 51 -22.46 -8.31 -18.16
CA ARG A 51 -22.00 -8.55 -19.54
C ARG A 51 -22.74 -9.75 -20.10
N ASN A 52 -23.42 -9.57 -21.23
CA ASN A 52 -24.15 -10.64 -21.93
C ASN A 52 -25.05 -11.45 -20.98
N VAL A 53 -25.87 -10.76 -20.18
CA VAL A 53 -26.84 -11.34 -19.22
C VAL A 53 -26.19 -12.06 -18.02
N LYS A 54 -24.86 -12.00 -17.87
CA LYS A 54 -24.16 -12.53 -16.69
C LYS A 54 -23.51 -11.41 -15.89
N GLU A 55 -23.63 -11.50 -14.57
CA GLU A 55 -22.89 -10.64 -13.66
C GLU A 55 -21.42 -11.09 -13.61
N VAL A 56 -20.50 -10.18 -13.92
CA VAL A 56 -19.06 -10.44 -13.91
C VAL A 56 -18.41 -9.46 -12.94
N MET A 57 -17.65 -9.99 -11.98
CA MET A 57 -16.80 -9.17 -11.12
C MET A 57 -15.72 -8.51 -11.97
N VAL A 58 -15.72 -7.18 -12.01
CA VAL A 58 -14.74 -6.37 -12.73
C VAL A 58 -13.67 -5.82 -11.79
N GLY A 59 -14.00 -5.64 -10.51
CA GLY A 59 -13.07 -5.24 -9.44
C GLY A 59 -12.38 -6.42 -8.77
N LYS A 60 -11.66 -7.26 -9.53
CA LYS A 60 -11.10 -8.51 -8.98
C LYS A 60 -9.79 -8.27 -8.24
N ALA A 61 -9.57 -8.98 -7.14
CA ALA A 61 -8.25 -9.03 -6.51
C ALA A 61 -7.24 -9.78 -7.39
N CYS A 62 -5.99 -9.33 -7.38
CA CYS A 62 -4.87 -9.99 -8.03
C CYS A 62 -4.57 -11.35 -7.36
N GLN A 63 -3.86 -12.23 -8.07
CA GLN A 63 -3.58 -13.58 -7.60
C GLN A 63 -2.76 -13.65 -6.29
N ASN A 64 -1.86 -12.69 -6.06
CA ASN A 64 -1.02 -12.67 -4.87
C ASN A 64 -0.98 -11.28 -4.21
N PRO A 65 -1.96 -10.95 -3.35
CA PRO A 65 -2.01 -9.67 -2.65
C PRO A 65 -0.81 -9.42 -1.73
N SER A 66 -0.15 -10.48 -1.24
CA SER A 66 1.01 -10.37 -0.34
C SER A 66 2.25 -9.79 -1.00
N LYS A 67 2.30 -9.76 -2.33
CA LYS A 67 3.39 -9.15 -3.11
C LYS A 67 3.08 -7.76 -3.64
N ARG A 68 1.88 -7.21 -3.39
CA ARG A 68 1.48 -5.89 -3.90
C ARG A 68 1.55 -4.84 -2.80
N ILE A 69 1.96 -3.63 -3.15
CA ILE A 69 1.96 -2.50 -2.20
C ILE A 69 0.58 -1.87 -2.13
N ILE A 70 -0.03 -1.61 -3.28
CA ILE A 70 -1.31 -0.91 -3.42
C ILE A 70 -2.45 -1.93 -3.54
N TRP A 71 -3.50 -1.75 -2.74
CA TRP A 71 -4.73 -2.54 -2.83
C TRP A 71 -5.62 -2.03 -3.96
N ASP A 72 -6.19 -0.84 -3.87
CA ASP A 72 -7.25 -0.35 -4.78
C ASP A 72 -6.96 1.03 -5.40
N GLY A 73 -5.75 1.55 -5.19
CA GLY A 73 -5.32 2.88 -5.62
C GLY A 73 -5.31 3.93 -4.52
N VAL A 74 -5.97 3.66 -3.38
CA VAL A 74 -6.01 4.56 -2.22
C VAL A 74 -5.41 3.86 -0.98
N HIS A 75 -5.69 2.57 -0.82
CA HIS A 75 -5.25 1.79 0.33
C HIS A 75 -4.02 0.94 0.02
N TYR A 76 -3.20 0.66 1.05
CA TYR A 76 -2.17 -0.37 0.99
C TYR A 76 -2.74 -1.75 1.25
N THR A 77 -2.06 -2.77 0.73
CA THR A 77 -2.38 -4.16 1.08
C THR A 77 -2.07 -4.43 2.55
N TYR A 78 -2.68 -5.49 3.09
CA TYR A 78 -2.37 -5.96 4.44
C TYR A 78 -0.87 -6.23 4.63
N ALA A 79 -0.20 -6.85 3.65
CA ALA A 79 1.22 -7.17 3.74
C ALA A 79 2.09 -5.92 3.83
N ALA A 80 1.80 -4.91 3.00
CA ALA A 80 2.51 -3.64 3.05
C ALA A 80 2.26 -2.91 4.38
N ASN A 81 1.01 -2.85 4.85
CA ASN A 81 0.67 -2.26 6.15
C ASN A 81 1.36 -2.97 7.31
N LYS A 82 1.43 -4.32 7.28
CA LYS A 82 2.13 -5.10 8.30
C LYS A 82 3.62 -4.74 8.35
N TRP A 83 4.27 -4.61 7.20
CA TRP A 83 5.68 -4.20 7.13
C TRP A 83 5.90 -2.78 7.65
N ILE A 84 5.05 -1.83 7.23
CA ILE A 84 5.09 -0.42 7.71
C ILE A 84 4.92 -0.37 9.23
N PHE A 85 3.93 -1.10 9.75
CA PHE A 85 3.67 -1.19 11.19
C PHE A 85 4.90 -1.69 11.96
N GLN A 86 5.61 -2.70 11.46
CA GLN A 86 6.85 -3.16 12.09
C GLN A 86 7.91 -2.06 12.16
N GLN A 87 8.08 -1.26 11.10
CA GLN A 87 9.03 -0.14 11.12
C GLN A 87 8.65 0.93 12.16
N ILE A 88 7.35 1.16 12.35
CA ILE A 88 6.82 2.09 13.38
C ILE A 88 7.11 1.54 14.78
N VAL A 89 6.77 0.27 15.04
CA VAL A 89 6.98 -0.37 16.35
C VAL A 89 8.46 -0.44 16.71
N ASP A 90 9.33 -0.66 15.73
CA ASP A 90 10.79 -0.67 15.89
C ASP A 90 11.39 0.75 16.04
N GLY A 91 10.56 1.80 15.95
CA GLY A 91 10.99 3.18 16.16
C GLY A 91 11.68 3.84 14.97
N LYS A 92 11.84 3.14 13.83
CA LYS A 92 12.59 3.64 12.67
C LYS A 92 11.97 4.88 12.01
N PHE A 93 10.69 5.12 12.25
CA PHE A 93 9.97 6.33 11.80
C PHE A 93 9.70 7.34 12.93
N SER A 94 10.30 7.15 14.10
CA SER A 94 10.23 8.09 15.23
C SER A 94 11.48 8.94 15.30
N ASP A 95 11.35 10.15 15.85
CA ASP A 95 12.48 11.02 16.19
C ASP A 95 12.37 11.44 17.68
N PRO A 96 13.26 10.96 18.57
CA PRO A 96 14.39 10.06 18.29
C PRO A 96 13.94 8.63 17.92
N SER A 97 14.81 7.90 17.22
CA SER A 97 14.56 6.50 16.83
C SER A 97 14.58 5.58 18.05
N VAL A 98 13.41 5.42 18.68
CA VAL A 98 13.21 4.61 19.89
C VAL A 98 12.04 3.66 19.64
N PRO A 99 12.23 2.33 19.83
CA PRO A 99 11.15 1.38 19.68
C PRO A 99 10.01 1.65 20.67
N LEU A 100 8.77 1.49 20.24
CA LEU A 100 7.58 1.72 21.08
C LEU A 100 7.50 0.78 22.30
N ARG A 101 8.25 -0.33 22.27
CA ARG A 101 8.33 -1.29 23.37
C ARG A 101 9.25 -0.83 24.50
N VAL A 102 10.04 0.22 24.28
CA VAL A 102 10.89 0.80 25.31
C VAL A 102 10.03 1.71 26.18
N PRO A 103 10.00 1.52 27.51
CA PRO A 103 9.29 2.42 28.40
C PRO A 103 9.82 3.84 28.26
N CYS A 104 8.91 4.83 28.26
CA CYS A 104 9.31 6.23 28.35
C CYS A 104 10.20 6.41 29.58
N LYS A 105 11.44 6.87 29.38
CA LYS A 105 12.26 7.30 30.51
C LYS A 105 11.62 8.57 31.07
N ALA A 106 11.25 8.57 32.34
CA ALA A 106 10.91 9.81 33.04
C ALA A 106 12.09 10.78 32.86
N LYS A 107 11.81 12.04 32.52
CA LYS A 107 12.86 13.07 32.55
C LYS A 107 13.37 13.12 34.00
N ALA A 108 14.67 12.87 34.17
CA ALA A 108 15.36 13.05 35.45
C ALA A 108 15.30 14.53 35.87
#